data_AF-S0KIA3-F1
#
_entry.id   AF-S0KIA3-F1
#
_cell.length_a   1.000
_cell.length_b   1.000
_cell.length_c   1.000
_cell.angle_alpha   90.00
_cell.angle_beta   90.00
_cell.angle_gamma   90.00
#
_symmetry.space_group_name_H-M   'P 1'
#
loop_
_entity.id
_entity.type
_entity.pdbx_description
1 polymer ?
#
loop_
_entity_poly.entity_id
_entity_poly.type
_entity_poly.pdbx_seq_one_letter_code
_entity_poly.pdbx_strand_id
1 'polypeptide(L)'
;MFTYVKLTQNGVTQLYYVQVEIVAGKLILNDVSGLQTRKLLVEDIRQLDWQVFDEYYGGRRFSFGKGEMSCQVYEAGLAVIDYLYHQLQVAV
;
A
#
# COMPACT_ATOMS: atom_id res chain seq x y z
N MET A 1 0.63 -8.78 5.37
CA MET A 1 -0.04 -8.02 6.46
C MET A 1 -1.42 -7.59 6.01
N PHE A 2 -2.42 -7.47 6.89
CA PHE A 2 -3.75 -6.98 6.49
C PHE A 2 -3.96 -5.56 6.97
N THR A 3 -4.51 -4.69 6.12
CA THR A 3 -4.82 -3.31 6.51
C THR A 3 -5.77 -2.61 5.53
N TYR A 4 -6.12 -1.36 5.82
CA TYR A 4 -6.89 -0.51 4.91
C TYR A 4 -5.98 0.27 3.98
N VAL A 5 -6.40 0.39 2.73
CA VAL A 5 -5.76 1.25 1.74
C VAL A 5 -6.78 2.16 1.06
N LYS A 6 -6.37 3.40 0.81
CA LYS A 6 -7.11 4.34 -0.04
C LYS A 6 -6.39 4.46 -1.37
N LEU A 7 -7.01 3.97 -2.43
CA LEU A 7 -6.49 4.05 -3.79
C LEU A 7 -7.23 5.15 -4.54
N THR A 8 -6.47 6.04 -5.16
CA THR A 8 -6.98 7.08 -6.04
C THR A 8 -6.41 6.85 -7.43
N GLN A 9 -7.29 6.74 -8.44
CA GLN A 9 -6.89 6.58 -9.83
C GLN A 9 -7.85 7.38 -10.72
N ASN A 10 -7.29 8.19 -11.64
CA ASN A 10 -8.06 9.02 -12.58
C ASN A 10 -9.13 9.87 -11.87
N GLY A 11 -8.78 10.44 -10.71
CA GLY A 11 -9.69 11.25 -9.89
C GLY A 11 -10.74 10.46 -9.07
N VAL A 12 -10.84 9.14 -9.25
CA VAL A 12 -11.75 8.29 -8.48
C VAL A 12 -11.01 7.72 -7.27
N THR A 13 -11.62 7.85 -6.10
CA THR A 13 -11.06 7.37 -4.83
C THR A 13 -11.92 6.24 -4.26
N GLN A 14 -11.28 5.14 -3.86
CA GLN A 14 -11.94 4.02 -3.19
C GLN A 14 -11.12 3.52 -1.99
N LEU A 15 -11.81 2.98 -0.98
CA LEU A 15 -11.23 2.40 0.22
C LEU A 15 -11.36 0.89 0.15
N TYR A 16 -10.27 0.16 0.44
CA TYR A 16 -10.23 -1.29 0.41
C TYR A 16 -9.63 -1.84 1.69
N TYR A 17 -10.07 -3.02 2.09
CA TYR A 17 -9.38 -3.83 3.08
C TYR A 17 -8.55 -4.88 2.35
N VAL A 18 -7.23 -4.84 2.52
CA VAL A 18 -6.29 -5.59 1.69
C VAL A 18 -5.31 -6.43 2.50
N GLN A 19 -4.83 -7.50 1.88
CA GLN A 19 -3.56 -8.13 2.20
C GLN A 19 -2.44 -7.42 1.44
N VAL A 20 -1.44 -6.94 2.17
CA VAL A 20 -0.22 -6.28 1.73
C VAL A 20 0.94 -7.28 1.76
N GLU A 21 1.63 -7.42 0.64
CA GLU A 21 2.79 -8.30 0.48
C GLU A 21 3.88 -7.60 -0.33
N ILE A 22 5.14 -7.78 0.07
CA ILE A 22 6.30 -7.44 -0.74
C ILE A 22 6.93 -8.74 -1.25
N VAL A 23 6.94 -8.94 -2.56
CA VAL A 23 7.51 -10.14 -3.21
C VAL A 23 8.39 -9.71 -4.37
N ALA A 24 9.67 -10.09 -4.32
CA ALA A 24 10.66 -9.81 -5.37
C ALA A 24 10.69 -8.31 -5.80
N GLY A 25 10.68 -7.40 -4.82
CA GLY A 25 10.70 -5.95 -5.06
C GLY A 25 9.38 -5.36 -5.57
N LYS A 26 8.30 -6.15 -5.59
CA LYS A 26 6.96 -5.69 -5.95
C LYS A 26 6.07 -5.58 -4.72
N LEU A 27 5.40 -4.44 -4.60
CA LEU A 27 4.29 -4.25 -3.69
C LEU A 27 3.03 -4.84 -4.31
N ILE A 28 2.42 -5.79 -3.61
CA ILE A 28 1.21 -6.48 -4.01
C ILE A 28 0.13 -6.15 -2.97
N LEU A 29 -1.00 -5.61 -3.44
CA LEU A 29 -2.20 -5.41 -2.65
C LEU A 29 -3.29 -6.34 -3.19
N ASN A 30 -3.81 -7.21 -2.33
CA ASN A 30 -4.95 -8.06 -2.65
C ASN A 30 -6.15 -7.60 -1.83
N ASP A 31 -7.23 -7.19 -2.48
CA ASP A 31 -8.52 -6.91 -1.83
C ASP A 31 -9.12 -8.21 -1.27
N VAL A 32 -9.39 -8.19 0.02
CA VAL A 32 -9.95 -9.29 0.81
C VAL A 32 -11.29 -8.94 1.45
N SER A 33 -11.92 -7.85 1.00
CA SER A 33 -13.24 -7.40 1.50
C SER A 33 -14.41 -8.27 1.02
N GLY A 34 -14.22 -9.08 -0.03
CA GLY A 34 -15.24 -9.94 -0.62
C GLY A 34 -15.03 -11.43 -0.36
N LEU A 35 -15.95 -12.26 -0.89
CA LEU A 35 -15.88 -13.73 -0.81
C LEU A 35 -14.66 -14.34 -1.52
N GLN A 36 -14.04 -13.59 -2.43
CA GLN A 36 -12.86 -14.00 -3.16
C GLN A 36 -11.80 -12.91 -3.05
N THR A 37 -10.57 -13.32 -2.74
CA THR A 37 -9.41 -12.45 -2.80
C THR A 37 -9.17 -12.02 -4.24
N ARG A 38 -9.07 -10.72 -4.47
CA ARG A 38 -8.80 -10.13 -5.79
C ARG A 38 -7.51 -9.34 -5.75
N LYS A 39 -6.67 -9.50 -6.76
CA LYS A 39 -5.47 -8.68 -6.91
C LYS A 39 -5.88 -7.26 -7.26
N LEU A 40 -5.66 -6.32 -6.34
CA LEU A 40 -6.03 -4.92 -6.48
C LEU A 40 -4.91 -4.13 -7.17
N LEU A 41 -3.67 -4.35 -6.76
CA LEU A 41 -2.52 -3.59 -7.26
C LEU A 41 -1.25 -4.45 -7.24
N VAL A 42 -0.41 -4.28 -8.26
CA VAL A 42 0.97 -4.79 -8.28
C VAL A 42 1.88 -3.74 -8.88
N GLU A 43 2.80 -3.21 -8.08
CA GLU A 43 3.76 -2.20 -8.54
C GLU A 43 5.19 -2.59 -8.17
N ASP A 44 6.13 -2.36 -9.10
CA ASP A 44 7.56 -2.42 -8.78
C ASP A 44 7.92 -1.16 -7.99
N ILE A 45 8.44 -1.36 -6.78
CA ILE A 45 8.79 -0.30 -5.84
C ILE A 45 9.79 0.69 -6.47
N ARG A 46 10.68 0.20 -7.33
CA ARG A 46 11.72 1.03 -7.98
C ARG A 46 11.19 1.88 -9.13
N GLN A 47 9.94 1.65 -9.53
CA GLN A 47 9.25 2.40 -10.58
C GLN A 47 8.17 3.33 -10.04
N LEU A 48 8.13 3.53 -8.71
CA LEU A 48 7.27 4.54 -8.11
C LEU A 48 7.87 5.92 -8.36
N ASP A 49 7.02 6.89 -8.69
CA ASP A 49 7.46 8.26 -8.93
C ASP A 49 7.82 8.95 -7.60
N TRP A 50 7.10 8.59 -6.54
CA TRP A 50 7.34 9.08 -5.19
C TRP A 50 6.78 8.10 -4.16
N GLN A 51 7.35 8.18 -2.95
CA GLN A 51 6.89 7.46 -1.78
C GLN A 51 7.24 8.24 -0.51
N VAL A 52 6.42 8.11 0.53
CA VAL A 52 6.62 8.79 1.81
C VAL A 52 6.02 7.99 2.96
N PHE A 53 6.70 8.01 4.09
CA PHE A 53 6.17 7.59 5.38
C PHE A 53 5.87 8.83 6.21
N ASP A 54 4.64 8.94 6.72
CA ASP A 54 4.20 10.06 7.54
C ASP A 54 3.22 9.63 8.63
N GLU A 55 2.82 10.59 9.47
CA GLU A 55 1.77 10.43 10.46
C GLU A 55 0.43 10.93 9.90
N TYR A 56 -0.64 10.19 10.20
CA TYR A 56 -2.01 10.48 9.78
C TYR A 56 -2.98 10.14 10.92
N TYR A 57 -3.62 11.17 11.49
CA TYR A 57 -4.58 11.05 12.59
C TYR A 57 -4.12 10.15 13.76
N GLY A 58 -2.86 10.32 14.18
CA GLY A 58 -2.30 9.58 15.33
C GLY A 58 -1.87 8.14 15.03
N GLY A 59 -1.99 7.69 13.78
CA GLY A 59 -1.35 6.47 13.27
C GLY A 59 -0.31 6.78 12.22
N ARG A 60 0.46 5.78 11.80
CA ARG A 60 1.42 5.92 10.70
C ARG A 60 0.77 5.58 9.35
N ARG A 61 1.34 6.12 8.29
CA ARG A 61 0.87 5.91 6.92
C ARG A 61 2.04 5.82 5.97
N PHE A 62 1.92 4.92 5.00
CA PHE A 62 2.79 4.84 3.84
C PHE A 62 2.00 5.28 2.61
N SER A 63 2.46 6.32 1.92
CA SER A 63 1.84 6.82 0.71
C SER A 63 2.80 6.71 -0.46
N PHE A 64 2.30 6.34 -1.63
CA PHE A 64 3.09 6.28 -2.86
C PHE A 64 2.25 6.64 -4.08
N GLY A 65 2.92 6.96 -5.18
CA GLY A 65 2.25 7.24 -6.44
C GLY A 65 3.06 6.88 -7.68
N LYS A 66 2.33 6.69 -8.78
CA LYS A 66 2.85 6.39 -10.11
C LYS A 66 1.87 6.90 -11.17
N GLY A 67 2.33 7.81 -12.03
CA GLY A 67 1.47 8.52 -12.97
C GLY A 67 0.32 9.22 -12.24
N GLU A 68 -0.91 8.97 -12.68
CA GLU A 68 -2.13 9.54 -12.06
C GLU A 68 -2.68 8.71 -10.88
N MET A 69 -1.99 7.64 -10.50
CA MET A 69 -2.39 6.79 -9.37
C MET A 69 -1.65 7.20 -8.09
N SER A 70 -2.38 7.26 -6.99
CA SER A 70 -1.81 7.34 -5.64
C SER A 70 -2.49 6.36 -4.70
N CYS A 71 -1.73 5.80 -3.78
CA CYS A 71 -2.22 4.85 -2.80
C CYS A 71 -1.69 5.21 -1.42
N GLN A 72 -2.57 5.11 -0.42
CA GLN A 72 -2.26 5.35 0.99
C GLN A 72 -2.55 4.08 1.77
N VAL A 73 -1.53 3.53 2.41
CA VAL A 73 -1.61 2.37 3.31
C VAL A 73 -1.60 2.87 4.75
N TYR A 74 -2.64 2.56 5.50
CA TYR A 74 -2.80 3.02 6.87
C TYR A 74 -2.26 2.01 7.88
N GLU A 75 -1.87 2.49 9.06
CA GLU A 75 -1.59 1.64 10.21
C GLU A 75 -2.88 1.17 10.87
N ALA A 76 -3.54 0.18 10.25
CA ALA A 76 -4.69 -0.49 10.83
C ALA A 76 -4.44 -2.00 10.82
N GLY A 77 -3.86 -2.53 11.90
CA GLY A 77 -3.51 -3.95 12.03
C GLY A 77 -2.10 -4.18 12.55
N LEU A 78 -1.61 -5.43 12.44
CA LEU A 78 -0.27 -5.84 12.85
C LEU A 78 0.80 -5.05 12.12
N ALA A 79 1.54 -4.18 12.83
CA ALA A 79 2.83 -3.56 12.48
C ALA A 79 3.09 -3.36 10.96
N VAL A 80 2.06 -2.96 10.21
CA VAL A 80 2.09 -3.05 8.74
C VAL A 80 3.05 -2.03 8.16
N ILE A 81 3.13 -0.88 8.81
CA ILE A 81 4.05 0.19 8.44
C ILE A 81 5.49 -0.21 8.77
N ASP A 82 5.76 -0.85 9.93
CA ASP A 82 7.10 -1.37 10.24
C ASP A 82 7.53 -2.43 9.21
N TYR A 83 6.63 -3.35 8.88
CA TYR A 83 6.85 -4.34 7.84
C TYR A 83 7.20 -3.68 6.51
N LEU A 84 6.40 -2.71 6.05
CA LEU A 84 6.66 -1.99 4.82
C LEU A 84 7.98 -1.23 4.86
N TYR A 85 8.26 -0.54 5.96
CA TYR A 85 9.51 0.21 6.14
C TYR A 85 10.74 -0.70 6.01
N HIS A 86 10.75 -1.84 6.70
CA HIS A 86 11.85 -2.79 6.62
C HIS A 86 12.00 -3.40 5.22
N GLN A 87 10.90 -3.79 4.58
CA GLN A 87 10.98 -4.41 3.24
C GLN A 87 11.40 -3.40 2.16
N LEU A 88 10.97 -2.14 2.28
CA LEU A 88 11.29 -1.09 1.32
C LEU A 88 12.74 -0.59 1.49
N GLN A 89 13.30 -0.62 2.69
CA GLN A 89 14.72 -0.30 2.91
C GLN A 89 15.68 -1.34 2.33
N VAL A 90 15.28 -2.62 2.29
CA VAL A 90 16.09 -3.71 1.72
C VAL A 90 16.00 -3.74 0.19
N ALA A 91 15.01 -3.07 -0.41
CA ALA A 91 14.79 -3.02 -1.85
C ALA A 91 15.52 -1.87 -2.58
N VAL A 92 16.31 -1.05 -1.84
CA VAL A 92 17.13 0.06 -2.35
C VAL A 92 18.58 -0.37 -2.50
#